data_AF-A0A8T1KER8-F1
#
_entry.id   AF-A0A8T1KER8-F1
#
_cell.length_a   1.000
_cell.length_b   1.000
_cell.length_c   1.000
_cell.angle_alpha   90.00
_cell.angle_beta   90.00
_cell.angle_gamma   90.00
#
_symmetry.space_group_name_H-M   'P 1'
#
loop_
_entity.id
_entity.type
_entity.pdbx_description
1 polymer ?
#
loop_
_entity_poly.entity_id
_entity_poly.type
_entity_poly.pdbx_seq_one_letter_code
_entity_poly.pdbx_strand_id
1 'polypeptide(L)'
;MFLAAVARPRYDPYKKTKFNGKIGIWPFTEESVAQRSRANRPKGSLVTKNIESIDSHVYKDYIINKVIPAIKKVWPRVTTAGTDRSFSTMKRIKTRLRTSMGDAWMSNLMIIAIERGLTNQIDKNEVIDAFSSMTKRRIPM
;
A
#
# COMPACT_ATOMS: atom_id res chain seq x y z
N MET A 1 19.67 -15.73 12.27
CA MET A 1 18.88 -15.50 11.03
C MET A 1 17.91 -14.34 11.27
N PHE A 2 17.51 -13.59 10.25
CA PHE A 2 16.58 -12.46 10.39
C PHE A 2 15.33 -12.65 9.52
N LEU A 3 14.19 -12.18 10.02
CA LEU A 3 12.96 -11.97 9.27
C LEU A 3 12.89 -10.50 8.85
N ALA A 4 12.97 -10.23 7.55
CA ALA A 4 12.81 -8.88 7.00
C ALA A 4 11.46 -8.76 6.30
N ALA A 5 10.68 -7.73 6.65
CA ALA A 5 9.45 -7.38 5.96
C ALA A 5 9.63 -6.07 5.20
N VAL A 6 9.41 -6.13 3.89
CA VAL A 6 9.45 -4.98 2.98
C VAL A 6 8.24 -5.07 2.05
N ALA A 7 7.56 -3.96 1.86
CA ALA A 7 6.45 -3.78 0.93
C ALA A 7 6.89 -2.93 -0.27
N ARG A 8 6.07 -2.91 -1.32
CA ARG A 8 6.31 -2.00 -2.44
C ARG A 8 6.15 -0.54 -1.99
N PRO A 9 7.09 0.35 -2.34
CA PRO A 9 6.93 1.78 -2.13
C PRO A 9 5.63 2.28 -2.76
N ARG A 10 4.89 3.09 -2.02
CA ARG A 10 3.61 3.67 -2.48
C ARG A 10 3.49 5.10 -2.03
N TYR A 11 2.84 5.93 -2.83
CA TYR A 11 2.53 7.29 -2.41
C TYR A 11 1.37 7.27 -1.40
N ASP A 12 1.52 7.98 -0.27
CA ASP A 12 0.45 8.20 0.70
C ASP A 12 -0.15 9.59 0.50
N PRO A 13 -1.37 9.72 -0.04
CA PRO A 13 -2.02 11.00 -0.27
C PRO A 13 -2.29 11.79 1.02
N TYR A 14 -2.48 11.11 2.15
CA TYR A 14 -2.81 11.76 3.44
C TYR A 14 -1.63 12.49 4.02
N LYS A 15 -0.47 11.82 4.01
CA LYS A 15 0.77 12.37 4.53
C LYS A 15 1.53 13.20 3.49
N LYS A 16 1.10 13.17 2.22
CA LYS A 16 1.79 13.77 1.06
C LYS A 16 3.25 13.31 0.94
N THR A 17 3.52 12.07 1.34
CA THR A 17 4.87 11.50 1.39
C THR A 17 4.88 10.12 0.73
N LYS A 18 6.01 9.73 0.12
CA LYS A 18 6.20 8.37 -0.38
C LYS A 18 6.49 7.42 0.78
N PHE A 19 5.61 6.44 1.00
CA PHE A 19 5.91 5.28 1.83
C PHE A 19 7.03 4.48 1.15
N ASN A 20 8.15 4.32 1.84
CA ASN A 20 9.37 3.70 1.33
C ASN A 20 9.32 2.16 1.30
N GLY A 21 8.24 1.54 1.78
CA GLY A 21 8.08 0.10 1.81
C GLY A 21 8.81 -0.61 2.95
N LYS A 22 9.67 0.07 3.72
CA LYS A 22 10.42 -0.56 4.81
C LYS A 22 9.49 -0.76 6.01
N ILE A 23 9.28 -2.01 6.43
CA ILE A 23 8.42 -2.33 7.57
C ILE A 23 9.28 -2.65 8.80
N GLY A 24 10.22 -3.58 8.69
CA GLY A 24 11.08 -3.95 9.82
C GLY A 24 11.98 -5.16 9.55
N ILE A 25 12.91 -5.38 10.48
CA ILE A 25 13.84 -6.51 10.50
C ILE A 25 13.83 -7.07 11.93
N TRP A 26 13.61 -8.37 12.08
CA TRP A 26 13.55 -9.05 13.37
C TRP A 26 14.53 -10.23 13.41
N PRO A 27 15.50 -10.25 14.34
CA PRO A 27 16.34 -11.43 14.53
C PRO A 27 15.55 -12.58 15.14
N PHE A 28 15.80 -13.80 14.69
CA PHE A 28 15.34 -15.01 15.38
C PHE A 28 16.27 -15.30 16.56
N THR A 29 15.92 -14.74 17.72
CA THR A 29 16.70 -14.86 18.96
C THR A 29 15.85 -15.36 20.12
N GLU A 30 16.49 -16.08 21.03
CA GLU A 30 15.95 -16.56 22.29
C GLU A 30 16.81 -16.07 23.45
N GLU A 31 16.18 -15.66 24.54
CA GLU A 31 16.90 -15.30 25.76
C GLU A 31 17.32 -16.56 26.52
N SER A 32 18.61 -16.71 26.76
CA SER A 32 19.15 -17.85 27.50
C SER A 32 20.15 -17.41 28.56
N VAL A 33 20.22 -18.18 29.64
CA VAL A 33 21.12 -17.91 30.76
C VAL A 33 22.57 -18.26 30.42
N ALA A 34 23.50 -17.45 30.94
CA ALA A 34 24.93 -17.62 30.67
C ALA A 34 25.45 -18.87 31.39
N GLN A 35 25.87 -19.88 30.63
CA GLN A 35 26.41 -21.11 31.21
C GLN A 35 27.84 -20.95 31.72
N ARG A 36 28.64 -20.12 31.06
CA ARG A 36 30.03 -19.85 31.41
C ARG A 36 30.23 -18.35 31.61
N SER A 37 31.01 -17.99 32.62
CA SER A 37 31.50 -16.62 32.78
C SER A 37 32.58 -16.33 31.74
N ARG A 38 32.47 -15.17 31.11
CA ARG A 38 33.51 -14.53 30.28
C ARG A 38 33.60 -13.05 30.64
N ALA A 39 34.67 -12.38 30.24
CA ALA A 39 34.95 -10.98 30.57
C ALA A 39 33.73 -10.05 30.36
N ASN A 40 32.98 -10.23 29.26
CA ASN A 40 31.83 -9.38 28.92
C ASN A 40 30.47 -10.02 29.24
N ARG A 41 30.43 -11.12 30.00
CA ARG A 41 29.20 -11.84 30.34
C ARG A 41 29.39 -12.71 31.59
N PRO A 42 29.00 -12.25 32.78
CA PRO A 42 29.04 -13.08 33.98
C PRO A 42 28.09 -14.28 33.86
N LYS A 43 28.42 -15.39 34.53
CA LYS A 43 27.57 -16.59 34.57
C LYS A 43 26.21 -16.21 35.19
N GLY A 44 25.11 -16.73 34.64
CA GLY A 44 23.77 -16.35 35.07
C GLY A 44 23.12 -15.17 34.33
N SER A 45 23.85 -14.39 33.52
CA SER A 45 23.23 -13.26 32.81
C SER A 45 22.32 -13.70 31.65
N LEU A 46 21.20 -13.00 31.44
CA LEU A 46 20.34 -13.17 30.28
C LEU A 46 21.08 -12.70 29.02
N VAL A 47 21.10 -13.52 27.99
CA VAL A 47 21.60 -13.12 26.67
C VAL A 47 20.81 -13.79 25.58
N THR A 48 20.58 -13.00 24.56
CA THR A 48 20.07 -13.40 23.25
C THR A 48 21.05 -14.32 22.54
N LYS A 49 20.66 -15.59 22.41
CA LYS A 49 21.25 -16.53 21.46
C LYS A 49 20.39 -16.60 20.21
N ASN A 50 21.00 -16.98 19.09
CA ASN A 50 20.22 -17.30 17.89
C ASN A 50 19.51 -18.63 18.09
N ILE A 51 18.28 -18.72 17.58
CA ILE A 51 17.55 -19.98 17.49
C ILE A 51 18.25 -20.86 16.44
N GLU A 52 18.60 -22.09 16.81
CA GLU A 52 19.39 -23.00 15.96
C GLU A 52 18.55 -23.59 14.81
N SER A 53 17.31 -24.00 15.08
CA SER A 53 16.36 -24.49 14.07
C SER A 53 15.08 -23.68 14.09
N ILE A 54 14.63 -23.21 12.93
CA ILE A 54 13.45 -22.36 12.79
C ILE A 54 12.31 -23.18 12.23
N ASP A 55 11.38 -23.53 13.10
CA ASP A 55 10.18 -24.26 12.74
C ASP A 55 9.09 -23.35 12.17
N SER A 56 8.13 -23.95 11.47
CA SER A 56 6.94 -23.26 10.97
C SER A 56 6.18 -22.50 12.07
N HIS A 57 6.13 -23.05 13.29
CA HIS A 57 5.46 -22.43 14.43
C HIS A 57 6.15 -21.14 14.87
N VAL A 58 7.49 -21.16 15.01
CA VAL A 58 8.28 -19.98 15.36
C VAL A 58 8.12 -18.91 14.28
N TYR A 59 8.17 -19.29 13.01
CA TYR A 59 7.99 -18.34 11.91
C TYR A 59 6.59 -17.71 11.90
N LYS A 60 5.53 -18.51 12.12
CA LYS A 60 4.14 -18.03 12.24
C LYS A 60 3.98 -17.07 13.41
N ASP A 61 4.57 -17.39 14.56
CA ASP A 61 4.52 -16.54 15.75
C ASP A 61 5.15 -15.16 15.48
N TYR A 62 6.32 -15.14 14.85
CA TYR A 62 6.97 -13.88 14.45
C TYR A 62 6.11 -13.08 13.46
N ILE A 63 5.45 -13.73 12.49
CA ILE A 63 4.55 -13.03 11.57
C ILE A 63 3.38 -12.41 12.34
N ILE A 64 2.69 -13.20 13.15
CA ILE A 64 1.46 -12.77 13.82
C ILE A 64 1.73 -11.69 14.86
N ASN A 65 2.77 -11.88 15.68
CA ASN A 65 3.02 -11.04 16.83
C ASN A 65 3.98 -9.88 16.55
N LYS A 66 4.80 -9.96 15.49
CA LYS A 66 5.74 -8.88 15.14
C LYS A 66 5.38 -8.21 13.82
N VAL A 67 5.24 -8.98 12.74
CA VAL A 67 5.11 -8.42 11.38
C VAL A 67 3.75 -7.76 11.16
N ILE A 68 2.64 -8.45 11.45
CA ILE A 68 1.28 -7.93 11.20
C ILE A 68 1.02 -6.60 11.96
N PRO A 69 1.33 -6.49 13.26
CA PRO A 69 1.19 -5.23 13.98
C PRO A 69 2.07 -4.11 13.40
N ALA A 70 3.30 -4.43 12.99
CA ALA A 70 4.20 -3.45 12.38
C ALA A 70 3.67 -2.95 11.04
N ILE A 71 3.12 -3.84 10.20
CA ILE A 71 2.42 -3.47 8.96
C ILE A 71 1.29 -2.51 9.31
N LYS A 72 0.37 -2.89 10.21
CA LYS A 72 -0.80 -2.07 10.57
C LYS A 72 -0.41 -0.66 11.07
N LYS A 73 0.72 -0.53 11.75
CA LYS A 73 1.22 0.75 12.28
C LYS A 73 1.76 1.67 11.18
N VAL A 74 2.50 1.12 10.21
CA VAL A 74 3.25 1.90 9.22
C VAL A 74 2.48 2.06 7.91
N TRP A 75 1.55 1.15 7.60
CA TRP A 75 0.87 1.11 6.31
C TRP A 75 0.12 2.41 6.02
N PRO A 76 0.25 2.96 4.79
CA PRO A 76 -0.50 4.14 4.39
C PRO A 76 -2.00 3.85 4.42
N ARG A 77 -2.78 4.78 4.96
CA ARG A 77 -4.23 4.61 5.08
C ARG A 77 -4.83 4.73 3.69
N VAL A 78 -5.29 3.62 3.13
CA VAL A 78 -6.14 3.67 1.95
C VAL A 78 -7.50 4.14 2.45
N THR A 79 -7.97 5.32 2.02
CA THR A 79 -9.37 5.66 2.25
C THR A 79 -10.25 4.81 1.38
N THR A 80 -10.76 3.75 1.98
CA THR A 80 -11.93 3.02 1.49
C THR A 80 -13.08 3.99 1.19
N ALA A 81 -13.22 5.08 1.96
CA ALA A 81 -14.22 6.12 1.69
C ALA A 81 -14.13 6.75 0.28
N GLY A 82 -12.94 6.86 -0.32
CA GLY A 82 -12.78 7.38 -1.68
C GLY A 82 -13.27 6.38 -2.73
N THR A 83 -12.80 5.14 -2.63
CA THR A 83 -13.18 4.04 -3.54
C THR A 83 -14.66 3.69 -3.42
N ASP A 84 -15.20 3.64 -2.20
CA ASP A 84 -16.60 3.29 -1.93
C ASP A 84 -17.55 4.38 -2.41
N ARG A 85 -17.15 5.66 -2.32
CA ARG A 85 -17.90 6.77 -2.92
C ARG A 85 -17.89 6.69 -4.45
N SER A 86 -16.76 6.38 -5.08
CA SER A 86 -16.71 6.18 -6.54
C SER A 86 -17.61 5.04 -7.00
N PHE A 87 -17.58 3.87 -6.35
CA PHE A 87 -18.48 2.76 -6.69
C PHE A 87 -19.96 3.09 -6.43
N SER A 88 -20.27 3.82 -5.36
CA SER A 88 -21.63 4.30 -5.09
C SER A 88 -22.13 5.26 -6.18
N THR A 89 -21.29 6.21 -6.62
CA THR A 89 -21.64 7.10 -7.74
C THR A 89 -21.79 6.33 -9.04
N MET A 90 -20.99 5.28 -9.27
CA MET A 90 -21.08 4.43 -10.46
C MET A 90 -22.42 3.72 -10.49
N LYS A 91 -22.80 3.13 -9.37
CA LYS A 91 -24.10 2.49 -9.19
C LYS A 91 -25.22 3.49 -9.47
N ARG A 92 -25.17 4.72 -8.94
CA ARG A 92 -26.18 5.74 -9.25
C ARG A 92 -26.27 6.05 -10.76
N ILE A 93 -25.15 6.17 -11.45
CA ILE A 93 -25.12 6.49 -12.89
C ILE A 93 -25.66 5.32 -13.74
N LYS A 94 -25.18 4.10 -13.51
CA LYS A 94 -25.62 2.91 -14.27
C LYS A 94 -27.03 2.45 -13.96
N THR A 95 -27.44 2.47 -12.69
CA THR A 95 -28.71 1.81 -12.29
C THR A 95 -29.85 2.78 -12.03
N ARG A 96 -29.59 3.92 -11.37
CA ARG A 96 -30.65 4.89 -11.04
C ARG A 96 -30.94 5.81 -12.22
N LEU A 97 -29.88 6.36 -12.84
CA LEU A 97 -30.00 7.22 -14.01
C LEU A 97 -30.05 6.46 -15.34
N ARG A 98 -29.64 5.17 -15.34
CA ARG A 98 -29.69 4.26 -16.50
C ARG A 98 -29.08 4.84 -17.77
N THR A 99 -27.90 5.43 -17.67
CA THR A 99 -27.19 5.95 -18.84
C THR A 99 -26.75 4.81 -19.76
N SER A 100 -26.91 4.96 -21.08
CA SER A 100 -26.44 4.01 -22.11
C SER A 100 -24.92 4.01 -22.34
N MET A 101 -24.16 4.70 -21.46
CA MET A 101 -22.72 4.85 -21.54
C MET A 101 -21.99 3.50 -21.45
N GLY A 102 -21.07 3.24 -22.38
CA GLY A 102 -20.21 2.06 -22.38
C GLY A 102 -19.25 2.02 -21.17
N ASP A 103 -18.84 0.82 -20.76
CA ASP A 103 -18.06 0.62 -19.53
C ASP A 103 -16.68 1.30 -19.56
N ALA A 104 -16.01 1.27 -20.71
CA ALA A 104 -14.72 1.95 -20.88
C ALA A 104 -14.84 3.48 -20.74
N TRP A 105 -15.91 4.06 -21.31
CA TRP A 105 -16.16 5.50 -21.21
C TRP A 105 -16.46 5.92 -19.77
N MET A 106 -17.25 5.11 -19.05
CA MET A 106 -17.53 5.33 -17.64
C MET A 106 -16.28 5.24 -16.78
N SER A 107 -15.44 4.23 -17.01
CA SER A 107 -14.18 4.04 -16.29
C SER A 107 -13.26 5.25 -16.45
N ASN A 108 -13.09 5.75 -17.69
CA ASN A 108 -12.26 6.93 -17.96
C ASN A 108 -12.79 8.18 -17.25
N LEU A 109 -14.10 8.43 -17.28
CA LEU A 109 -14.71 9.54 -16.56
C LEU A 109 -14.57 9.42 -15.04
N MET A 110 -14.64 8.19 -14.51
CA MET A 110 -14.45 7.94 -13.08
C MET A 110 -13.02 8.22 -12.62
N ILE A 111 -12.02 7.85 -13.43
CA ILE A 111 -10.61 8.16 -13.12
C ILE A 111 -10.42 9.67 -13.00
N ILE A 112 -10.96 10.45 -13.94
CA ILE A 112 -10.95 11.92 -13.90
C ILE A 112 -11.68 12.43 -12.64
N ALA A 113 -12.80 11.81 -12.27
CA ALA A 113 -13.59 12.22 -11.11
C ALA A 113 -12.94 11.86 -9.75
N ILE A 114 -12.10 10.83 -9.70
CA ILE A 114 -11.35 10.44 -8.50
C ILE A 114 -10.11 11.34 -8.36
N GLU A 115 -9.39 11.56 -9.46
CA GLU A 115 -8.18 12.38 -9.51
C GLU A 115 -8.46 13.88 -9.69
N ARG A 116 -9.62 14.35 -9.21
CA ARG A 116 -10.07 15.75 -9.35
C ARG A 116 -9.04 16.78 -8.88
N GLY A 117 -8.24 16.43 -7.87
CA GLY A 117 -7.17 17.29 -7.36
C GLY A 117 -6.07 17.56 -8.40
N LEU A 118 -5.73 16.56 -9.21
CA LEU A 118 -4.76 16.68 -10.30
C LEU A 118 -5.41 17.31 -11.53
N THR A 119 -6.64 16.90 -11.89
CA THR A 119 -7.32 17.42 -13.08
C THR A 119 -7.66 18.90 -12.97
N ASN A 120 -7.87 19.42 -11.75
CA ASN A 120 -8.11 20.84 -11.54
C ASN A 120 -6.87 21.71 -11.77
N GLN A 121 -5.67 21.12 -11.75
CA GLN A 121 -4.42 21.82 -12.06
C GLN A 121 -4.14 21.87 -13.56
N ILE A 122 -4.81 21.04 -14.36
CA ILE A 122 -4.64 21.00 -15.82
C ILE A 122 -5.48 22.12 -16.44
N ASP A 123 -4.87 22.92 -17.32
CA ASP A 123 -5.63 23.90 -18.10
C ASP A 123 -6.51 23.18 -19.13
N LYS A 124 -7.82 23.39 -19.01
CA LYS A 124 -8.83 22.75 -19.87
C LYS A 124 -8.75 23.31 -21.29
N ASN A 125 -8.37 24.58 -21.44
CA ASN A 125 -8.29 25.22 -22.75
C ASN A 125 -7.16 24.63 -23.58
N GLU A 126 -6.00 24.42 -22.98
CA GLU A 126 -4.87 23.71 -23.62
C GLU A 126 -5.25 22.29 -24.05
N VAL A 127 -6.00 21.55 -23.22
CA VAL A 127 -6.47 20.20 -23.56
C VAL A 127 -7.44 20.23 -24.73
N ILE A 128 -8.34 21.21 -24.77
CA ILE A 128 -9.30 21.39 -25.87
C ILE A 128 -8.57 21.73 -27.16
N ASP A 129 -7.60 22.63 -27.11
CA ASP A 129 -6.82 23.04 -28.29
C ASP A 129 -5.94 21.88 -28.80
N ALA A 130 -5.31 21.14 -27.90
CA ALA A 130 -4.56 19.93 -28.23
C ALA A 130 -5.47 18.86 -28.86
N PHE A 131 -6.67 18.65 -28.32
CA PHE A 131 -7.65 17.72 -28.89
C PHE A 131 -8.20 18.20 -30.23
N SER A 132 -8.43 19.50 -30.38
CA SER A 132 -8.85 20.15 -31.63
C SER A 132 -7.78 19.99 -32.71
N SER A 133 -6.50 20.05 -32.33
CA SER A 133 -5.37 19.84 -33.23
C SER A 133 -5.15 18.37 -33.61
N MET A 134 -5.66 17.42 -32.82
CA MET A 134 -5.67 16.00 -33.19
C MET A 134 -6.65 15.78 -34.34
N THR A 135 -6.12 15.37 -35.50
CA THR A 135 -6.88 15.19 -36.75
C THR A 135 -8.17 14.39 -36.54
N LYS A 136 -9.28 14.89 -37.09
CA LYS A 136 -10.62 14.24 -37.09
C LYS A 136 -10.55 12.85 -37.74
N ARG A 137 -10.23 11.81 -36.98
CA ARG A 137 -10.47 10.43 -37.39
C ARG A 137 -11.98 10.18 -37.30
N ARG A 138 -12.70 10.53 -38.36
CA ARG A 138 -14.04 9.99 -38.60
C ARG A 138 -13.89 8.47 -38.66
N ILE A 139 -14.39 7.77 -37.65
CA ILE A 139 -14.61 6.32 -37.75
C ILE A 139 -15.65 6.16 -38.87
N PRO A 140 -15.37 5.39 -39.93
CA PRO A 140 -16.37 5.12 -40.96
C PRO A 140 -17.55 4.39 -40.28
N MET A 141 -18.77 4.90 -40.53
CA MET A 141 -20.01 4.23 -40.15
C MET A 141 -20.16 2.91 -40.89
#